data_AF-Q322C8-F1
#
_entry.id   AF-Q322C8-F1
#
_cell.length_a   1.000
_cell.length_b   1.000
_cell.length_c   1.000
_cell.angle_alpha   90.00
_cell.angle_beta   90.00
_cell.angle_gamma   90.00
#
_symmetry.space_group_name_H-M   'P 1'
#
loop_
_entity.id
_entity.type
_entity.pdbx_description
1 polymer ?
#
loop_
_entity_poly.entity_id
_entity_poly.type
_entity_poly.pdbx_seq_one_letter_code
_entity_poly.pdbx_strand_id
1 'polypeptide(L)'
;MATPARQGPKGDKGDPGVAGPAGPAGAPGPKGDKGDPGVAGPAGPAGPQGPKGDTGAPGQGTELLTTANTWTQAQTFNGGINGNLTVTGNGSFNDIQIRSDKRNKRNLVKLDNALDRLEALTGYLYEIQYSADGWQTSVGLIAQDAQKALPKLVTEDADVISGEKRLRLNYNGIIALLVEGFKTLRHEIKELREK
;
A
#
# COMPACT_ATOMS: atom_id res chain seq x y z
N MET A 1 -74.67 -51.24 126.67
CA MET A 1 -73.96 -49.98 127.01
C MET A 1 -73.24 -49.55 125.73
N ALA A 2 -73.77 -48.67 124.88
CA ALA A 2 -74.09 -47.25 125.06
C ALA A 2 -72.84 -46.39 125.32
N THR A 3 -72.37 -45.72 124.27
CA THR A 3 -71.75 -44.38 124.27
C THR A 3 -71.86 -43.81 122.86
N PRO A 4 -72.50 -42.65 122.64
CA PRO A 4 -72.41 -41.91 121.39
C PRO A 4 -71.33 -40.82 121.48
N ALA A 5 -70.63 -40.56 120.37
CA ALA A 5 -69.91 -39.33 120.02
C ALA A 5 -69.40 -39.53 118.57
N ARG A 6 -69.25 -38.56 117.68
CA ARG A 6 -69.25 -37.09 117.71
C ARG A 6 -69.54 -36.64 116.26
N GLN A 7 -70.13 -35.46 116.09
CA GLN A 7 -70.50 -34.84 114.81
C GLN A 7 -69.33 -34.77 113.81
N GLY A 8 -69.60 -35.14 112.54
CA GLY A 8 -68.64 -35.07 111.44
C GLY A 8 -68.51 -33.65 110.85
N PRO A 9 -67.32 -33.22 110.40
CA PRO A 9 -67.09 -31.89 109.83
C PRO A 9 -67.69 -31.70 108.42
N LYS A 10 -67.88 -30.43 108.09
CA LYS A 10 -68.43 -29.88 106.84
C LYS A 10 -67.57 -30.27 105.63
N GLY A 11 -68.23 -30.63 104.52
CA GLY A 11 -67.56 -31.00 103.26
C GLY A 11 -66.93 -29.82 102.54
N ASP A 12 -65.77 -30.06 101.96
CA ASP A 12 -64.96 -29.08 101.24
C ASP A 12 -65.50 -28.75 99.84
N LYS A 13 -65.24 -27.51 99.40
CA LYS A 13 -65.66 -26.94 98.12
C LYS A 13 -64.88 -27.60 96.97
N GLY A 14 -65.59 -28.02 95.92
CA GLY A 14 -64.99 -28.63 94.73
C GLY A 14 -64.02 -27.71 93.99
N ASP A 15 -63.02 -28.33 93.37
CA ASP A 15 -61.85 -27.67 92.81
C ASP A 15 -62.16 -26.78 91.58
N PRO A 16 -61.40 -25.69 91.37
CA PRO A 16 -61.49 -24.90 90.15
C PRO A 16 -61.19 -25.74 88.89
N GLY A 17 -61.89 -25.46 87.79
CA GLY A 17 -61.64 -26.08 86.50
C GLY A 17 -60.21 -25.83 86.00
N VAL A 18 -59.62 -26.82 85.35
CA VAL A 18 -58.27 -26.74 84.75
C VAL A 18 -58.21 -25.63 83.68
N ALA A 19 -57.12 -24.87 83.67
CA ALA A 19 -56.86 -23.86 82.65
C ALA A 19 -56.66 -24.52 81.27
N GLY A 20 -57.11 -23.85 80.20
CA GLY A 20 -56.95 -24.32 78.83
C GLY A 20 -55.47 -24.46 78.42
N PRO A 21 -55.15 -25.26 77.39
CA PRO A 21 -53.79 -25.43 76.92
C PRO A 21 -53.20 -24.10 76.41
N ALA A 22 -51.89 -23.94 76.53
CA ALA A 22 -51.18 -22.79 75.99
C ALA A 22 -51.34 -22.70 74.46
N GLY A 23 -51.46 -21.48 73.92
CA GLY A 23 -51.50 -21.26 72.48
C GLY A 23 -50.21 -21.71 71.77
N PRO A 24 -50.26 -22.02 70.46
CA PRO A 24 -49.07 -22.42 69.71
C PRO A 24 -48.01 -21.30 69.69
N ALA A 25 -46.74 -21.69 69.62
CA ALA A 25 -45.64 -20.74 69.48
C ALA A 25 -45.79 -19.90 68.20
N GLY A 26 -45.40 -18.62 68.25
CA GLY A 26 -45.41 -17.73 67.09
C GLY A 26 -44.47 -18.23 65.99
N ALA A 27 -44.81 -17.94 64.73
CA ALA A 27 -43.98 -18.32 63.59
C ALA A 27 -42.57 -17.68 63.68
N PRO A 28 -41.51 -18.35 63.21
CA PRO A 28 -40.18 -17.75 63.12
C PRO A 28 -40.22 -16.46 62.28
N GLY A 29 -39.44 -15.45 62.69
CA GLY A 29 -39.29 -14.22 61.91
C GLY A 29 -38.68 -14.48 60.52
N PRO A 30 -38.91 -13.58 59.53
CA PRO A 30 -38.35 -13.77 58.20
C PRO A 30 -36.82 -13.79 58.23
N LYS A 31 -36.22 -14.63 57.38
CA LYS A 31 -34.76 -14.71 57.21
C LYS A 31 -34.26 -13.38 56.63
N GLY A 32 -33.24 -12.78 57.23
CA GLY A 32 -32.65 -11.54 56.74
C GLY A 32 -32.07 -11.71 55.33
N ASP A 33 -32.13 -10.64 54.53
CA ASP A 33 -31.67 -10.64 53.15
C ASP A 33 -30.18 -10.96 53.04
N LYS A 34 -29.82 -11.78 52.06
CA LYS A 34 -28.43 -12.14 51.76
C LYS A 34 -27.75 -10.90 51.18
N GLY A 35 -26.67 -10.43 51.81
CA GLY A 35 -25.89 -9.30 51.29
C GLY A 35 -25.43 -9.52 49.86
N ASP A 36 -25.42 -8.45 49.07
CA ASP A 36 -25.07 -8.50 47.65
C ASP A 36 -23.65 -9.09 47.45
N PRO A 37 -23.43 -9.89 46.39
CA PRO A 37 -22.10 -10.36 46.04
C PRO A 37 -21.14 -9.18 45.82
N GLY A 38 -19.93 -9.28 46.36
CA GLY A 38 -18.90 -8.28 46.13
C GLY A 38 -18.63 -8.06 44.64
N VAL A 39 -18.39 -6.81 44.25
CA VAL A 39 -18.04 -6.44 42.86
C VAL A 39 -16.85 -7.24 42.36
N ALA A 40 -16.95 -7.75 41.13
CA ALA A 40 -15.86 -8.48 40.48
C ALA A 40 -14.60 -7.59 40.39
N GLY A 41 -13.44 -8.18 40.67
CA GLY A 41 -12.17 -7.48 40.57
C GLY A 41 -11.92 -6.95 39.14
N PRO A 42 -11.10 -5.89 38.99
CA PRO A 42 -10.77 -5.35 37.67
C PRO A 42 -10.10 -6.41 36.79
N ALA A 43 -10.35 -6.34 35.49
CA ALA A 43 -9.68 -7.19 34.52
C ALA A 43 -8.16 -7.01 34.60
N GLY A 44 -7.41 -8.11 34.52
CA GLY A 44 -5.95 -8.06 34.48
C GLY A 44 -5.43 -7.26 33.28
N PRO A 45 -4.20 -6.74 33.34
CA PRO A 45 -3.60 -6.00 32.24
C PRO A 45 -3.50 -6.88 30.99
N ALA A 46 -3.58 -6.25 29.81
CA ALA A 46 -3.36 -6.94 28.54
C ALA A 46 -1.94 -7.55 28.50
N GLY A 47 -1.83 -8.77 27.99
CA GLY A 47 -0.53 -9.42 27.79
C GLY A 47 0.37 -8.63 26.83
N PRO A 48 1.70 -8.80 26.92
CA PRO A 48 2.62 -8.12 26.02
C PRO A 48 2.35 -8.50 24.56
N GLN A 49 2.58 -7.56 23.65
CA GLN A 49 2.52 -7.82 22.22
C GLN A 49 3.57 -8.88 21.85
N GLY A 50 3.16 -9.89 21.07
CA GLY A 50 4.09 -10.90 20.55
C GLY A 50 5.19 -10.28 19.69
N PRO A 51 6.36 -10.94 19.55
CA PRO A 51 7.44 -10.42 18.74
C PRO A 51 7.00 -10.19 17.30
N LYS A 52 7.54 -9.15 16.68
CA LYS A 52 7.36 -8.90 15.24
C LYS A 52 7.91 -10.11 14.47
N GLY A 53 7.10 -10.67 13.58
CA GLY A 53 7.55 -11.76 12.71
C GLY A 53 8.77 -11.33 11.88
N ASP A 54 9.68 -12.27 11.65
CA ASP A 54 10.89 -12.01 10.88
C ASP A 54 10.56 -11.50 9.48
N THR A 55 11.40 -10.60 8.98
CA THR A 55 11.30 -10.14 7.59
C THR A 55 11.60 -11.34 6.69
N GLY A 56 10.69 -11.67 5.78
CA GLY A 56 10.90 -12.75 4.81
C GLY A 56 12.22 -12.56 4.07
N ALA A 57 12.95 -13.64 3.84
CA ALA A 57 14.21 -13.60 3.09
C ALA A 57 13.99 -12.87 1.75
N PRO A 58 14.95 -12.04 1.29
CA PRO A 58 14.93 -11.51 -0.06
C PRO A 58 14.72 -12.68 -1.03
N GLY A 59 13.75 -12.54 -1.95
CA GLY A 59 13.56 -13.55 -2.98
C GLY A 59 14.91 -13.81 -3.65
N GLN A 60 15.32 -15.08 -3.73
CA GLN A 60 16.43 -15.45 -4.60
C GLN A 60 16.04 -14.96 -5.99
N GLY A 61 16.67 -13.88 -6.45
CA GLY A 61 16.68 -13.57 -7.86
C GLY A 61 17.29 -14.80 -8.52
N THR A 62 16.47 -15.61 -9.17
CA THR A 62 17.00 -16.52 -10.15
C THR A 62 17.67 -15.61 -11.16
N GLU A 63 19.00 -15.61 -11.18
CA GLU A 63 19.77 -15.09 -12.29
C GLU A 63 19.41 -15.95 -13.51
N LEU A 64 18.25 -15.67 -14.09
CA LEU A 64 18.05 -15.89 -15.51
C LEU A 64 19.10 -14.99 -16.15
N LEU A 65 20.18 -15.61 -16.66
CA LEU A 65 21.15 -15.04 -17.61
C LEU A 65 22.56 -14.70 -17.09
N THR A 66 23.31 -15.68 -16.59
CA THR A 66 24.78 -15.65 -16.72
C THR A 66 25.32 -16.58 -17.81
N THR A 67 24.49 -17.39 -18.46
CA THR A 67 24.93 -18.23 -19.59
C THR A 67 23.81 -18.55 -20.58
N ALA A 68 23.31 -17.57 -21.33
CA ALA A 68 22.46 -17.89 -22.48
C ALA A 68 22.64 -16.91 -23.64
N ASN A 69 23.84 -16.98 -24.20
CA ASN A 69 24.20 -16.47 -25.52
C ASN A 69 23.84 -17.47 -26.65
N THR A 70 22.99 -18.48 -26.40
CA THR A 70 22.56 -19.47 -27.42
C THR A 70 21.08 -19.84 -27.29
N TRP A 71 20.18 -18.88 -27.10
CA TRP A 71 18.75 -19.16 -27.25
C TRP A 71 18.44 -19.41 -28.72
N THR A 72 18.23 -20.67 -29.10
CA THR A 72 17.91 -21.10 -30.47
C THR A 72 16.41 -21.09 -30.76
N GLN A 73 15.56 -20.78 -29.77
CA GLN A 73 14.10 -20.74 -29.90
C GLN A 73 13.53 -19.47 -29.27
N ALA A 74 12.48 -18.92 -29.89
CA ALA A 74 11.75 -17.75 -29.41
C ALA A 74 11.21 -17.97 -27.99
N GLN A 75 11.51 -17.04 -27.08
CA GLN A 75 11.01 -17.04 -25.71
C GLN A 75 9.86 -16.05 -25.58
N THR A 76 8.80 -16.45 -24.89
CA THR A 76 7.71 -15.55 -24.49
C THR A 76 7.81 -15.30 -23.00
N PHE A 77 8.00 -14.04 -22.62
CA PHE A 77 7.89 -13.61 -21.22
C PHE A 77 6.52 -12.95 -21.01
N ASN A 78 5.75 -13.46 -20.05
CA ASN A 78 4.49 -12.86 -19.63
C ASN A 78 4.59 -12.46 -18.16
N GLY A 79 4.81 -11.16 -17.90
CA GLY A 79 5.00 -10.64 -16.56
C GLY A 79 5.42 -9.17 -16.53
N GLY A 80 5.59 -8.63 -15.33
CA GLY A 80 6.13 -7.29 -15.11
C GLY A 80 7.64 -7.34 -14.81
N ILE A 81 8.37 -6.31 -15.26
CA ILE A 81 9.79 -6.14 -14.92
C ILE A 81 9.88 -5.04 -13.85
N ASN A 82 10.33 -5.41 -12.65
CA ASN A 82 10.65 -4.46 -11.58
C ASN A 82 12.13 -4.05 -11.71
N GLY A 83 12.42 -3.21 -12.70
CA GLY A 83 13.79 -2.79 -13.02
C GLY A 83 13.92 -2.23 -14.43
N ASN A 84 15.15 -2.21 -14.94
CA ASN A 84 15.45 -1.74 -16.29
C ASN A 84 15.42 -2.90 -17.28
N LEU A 85 14.71 -2.73 -18.40
CA LEU A 85 14.84 -3.60 -19.57
C LEU A 85 15.77 -2.90 -20.58
N THR A 86 16.90 -3.53 -20.88
CA THR A 86 17.81 -3.08 -21.94
C THR A 86 17.78 -4.08 -23.09
N VAL A 87 17.50 -3.59 -24.29
CA VAL A 87 17.55 -4.37 -25.53
C VAL A 87 18.64 -3.75 -26.40
N THR A 88 19.69 -4.51 -26.69
CA THR A 88 20.83 -4.03 -27.51
C THR A 88 20.59 -4.19 -29.00
N GLY A 89 19.59 -4.99 -29.39
CA GLY A 89 19.12 -5.13 -30.77
C GLY A 89 17.82 -4.37 -31.04
N ASN A 90 17.12 -4.77 -32.11
CA ASN A 90 15.84 -4.18 -32.48
C ASN A 90 14.70 -4.69 -31.59
N GLY A 91 13.81 -3.80 -31.18
CA GLY A 91 12.54 -4.14 -30.53
C GLY A 91 11.36 -3.88 -31.46
N SER A 92 10.37 -4.78 -31.44
CA SER A 92 9.06 -4.57 -32.09
C SER A 92 8.00 -4.44 -31.00
N PHE A 93 7.34 -3.29 -30.96
CA PHE A 93 6.31 -2.97 -29.98
C PHE A 93 5.05 -2.52 -30.71
N ASN A 94 3.93 -3.18 -30.44
CA ASN A 94 2.65 -2.77 -31.02
C ASN A 94 2.20 -1.40 -30.45
N ASP A 95 2.30 -1.24 -29.14
CA ASP A 95 1.97 0.00 -28.43
C ASP A 95 2.96 0.29 -27.30
N ILE A 96 3.29 1.58 -27.11
CA ILE A 96 4.10 2.06 -25.99
C ILE A 96 3.26 3.02 -25.15
N GLN A 97 2.87 2.59 -23.95
CA GLN A 97 2.04 3.37 -23.04
C GLN A 97 2.83 3.76 -21.80
N ILE A 98 2.76 5.04 -21.41
CA ILE A 98 3.51 5.59 -20.28
C ILE A 98 2.54 6.25 -19.30
N ARG A 99 2.64 5.90 -18.00
CA ARG A 99 1.87 6.57 -16.94
C ARG A 99 2.32 8.03 -16.84
N SER A 100 1.44 8.96 -17.20
CA SER A 100 1.76 10.40 -17.34
C SER A 100 0.86 11.33 -16.51
N ASP A 101 0.19 10.79 -15.48
CA ASP A 101 -0.73 11.54 -14.61
C ASP A 101 -0.03 12.72 -13.89
N LYS A 102 -0.72 13.86 -13.77
CA LYS A 102 -0.20 15.07 -13.11
C LYS A 102 0.13 14.84 -11.64
N ARG A 103 -0.58 13.93 -10.95
CA ARG A 103 -0.33 13.57 -9.54
C ARG A 103 1.04 12.94 -9.33
N ASN A 104 1.63 12.37 -10.37
CA ASN A 104 2.97 11.78 -10.34
C ASN A 104 4.07 12.80 -10.72
N LYS A 105 3.75 14.09 -10.86
CA LYS A 105 4.67 15.12 -11.35
C LYS A 105 4.73 16.32 -10.40
N ARG A 106 5.90 16.96 -10.34
CA ARG A 106 6.16 18.18 -9.55
C ARG A 106 7.12 19.10 -10.30
N ASN A 107 7.19 20.38 -9.90
CA ASN A 107 8.09 21.39 -10.49
C ASN A 107 7.93 21.52 -12.01
N LEU A 108 6.68 21.65 -12.47
CA LEU A 108 6.37 21.72 -13.91
C LEU A 108 6.86 23.07 -14.45
N VAL A 109 7.80 23.01 -15.39
CA VAL A 109 8.29 24.17 -16.14
C VAL A 109 7.84 24.01 -17.59
N LYS A 110 7.21 25.05 -18.15
CA LYS A 110 6.81 25.05 -19.55
C LYS A 110 8.06 25.21 -20.43
N LEU A 111 8.08 24.50 -21.57
CA LEU A 111 9.14 24.66 -22.56
C LEU A 111 8.94 26.00 -23.30
N ASP A 112 9.91 26.89 -23.14
CA ASP A 112 10.07 28.15 -23.83
C ASP A 112 10.94 28.00 -25.08
N ASN A 113 10.87 28.98 -25.99
CA ASN A 113 11.65 29.06 -27.24
C ASN A 113 11.66 27.73 -28.00
N ALA A 114 10.52 27.04 -28.02
CA ALA A 114 10.44 25.68 -28.50
C ALA A 114 10.75 25.59 -30.00
N LEU A 115 10.36 26.61 -30.78
CA LEU A 115 10.65 26.67 -32.20
C LEU A 115 12.16 26.79 -32.46
N ASP A 116 12.84 27.77 -31.85
CA ASP A 116 14.29 27.94 -31.94
C ASP A 116 15.05 26.67 -31.50
N ARG A 117 14.58 26.01 -30.43
CA ARG A 117 15.17 24.76 -29.96
C ARG A 117 14.98 23.61 -30.94
N LEU A 118 13.85 23.57 -31.67
CA LEU A 118 13.63 22.58 -32.72
C LEU A 118 14.51 22.86 -33.94
N GLU A 119 14.77 24.12 -34.28
CA GLU A 119 15.68 24.49 -35.37
C GLU A 119 17.11 24.02 -35.13
N ALA A 120 17.52 23.92 -33.86
CA ALA A 120 18.82 23.35 -33.49
C ALA A 120 18.88 21.82 -33.67
N LEU A 121 17.76 21.14 -33.89
CA LEU A 121 17.72 19.69 -34.12
C LEU A 121 17.84 19.39 -35.61
N THR A 122 18.74 18.47 -35.95
CA THR A 122 18.89 17.95 -37.32
C THR A 122 18.53 16.48 -37.37
N GLY A 123 17.70 16.11 -38.35
CA GLY A 123 17.39 14.72 -38.67
C GLY A 123 18.48 14.12 -39.55
N TYR A 124 18.96 12.94 -39.18
CA TYR A 124 20.02 12.23 -39.89
C TYR A 124 19.56 10.84 -40.31
N LEU A 125 19.97 10.43 -41.51
CA LEU A 125 20.04 9.03 -41.91
C LEU A 125 21.44 8.54 -41.56
N TYR A 126 21.55 7.46 -40.78
CA TYR A 126 22.82 6.94 -40.31
C TYR A 126 22.78 5.42 -40.15
N GLU A 127 23.93 4.81 -39.93
CA GLU A 127 24.04 3.39 -39.62
C GLU A 127 24.45 3.21 -38.15
N ILE A 128 23.80 2.26 -37.47
CA ILE A 128 24.14 1.88 -36.10
C ILE A 128 24.87 0.55 -36.15
N GLN A 129 26.01 0.49 -35.46
CA GLN A 129 26.73 -0.75 -35.26
C GLN A 129 26.03 -1.57 -34.16
N TYR A 130 25.66 -2.81 -34.47
CA TYR A 130 25.04 -3.74 -33.49
C TYR A 130 25.93 -4.95 -33.17
N SER A 131 26.98 -5.17 -33.97
CA SER A 131 28.01 -6.18 -33.75
C SER A 131 29.33 -5.72 -34.38
N ALA A 132 30.44 -6.42 -34.11
CA ALA A 132 31.76 -6.06 -34.64
C ALA A 132 31.75 -5.79 -36.16
N ASP A 133 31.00 -6.59 -36.92
CA ASP A 133 30.94 -6.53 -38.39
C ASP A 133 29.55 -6.12 -38.93
N GLY A 134 28.61 -5.78 -38.05
CA GLY A 134 27.20 -5.57 -38.40
C GLY A 134 26.73 -4.12 -38.26
N TRP A 135 26.23 -3.57 -39.35
CA TRP A 135 25.64 -2.23 -39.43
C TRP A 135 24.19 -2.28 -39.88
N GLN A 136 23.36 -1.40 -39.34
CA GLN A 136 21.96 -1.28 -39.74
C GLN A 136 21.60 0.18 -39.96
N THR A 137 21.00 0.48 -41.12
CA THR A 137 20.47 1.81 -41.42
C THR A 137 19.33 2.17 -40.47
N SER A 138 19.36 3.40 -39.98
CA SER A 138 18.38 4.00 -39.10
C SER A 138 18.22 5.49 -39.41
N VAL A 139 17.18 6.09 -38.86
CA VAL A 139 16.90 7.52 -38.98
C VAL A 139 16.57 8.08 -37.61
N GLY A 140 17.07 9.26 -37.30
CA GLY A 140 16.84 9.85 -35.99
C GLY A 140 17.60 11.15 -35.77
N LEU A 141 17.77 11.48 -34.49
CA LEU A 141 18.48 12.66 -34.04
C LEU A 141 19.81 12.27 -33.39
N ILE A 142 20.78 13.17 -33.48
CA ILE A 142 22.06 13.03 -32.78
C ILE A 142 21.96 13.69 -31.41
N ALA A 143 22.36 12.95 -30.37
CA ALA A 143 22.20 13.39 -28.98
C ALA A 143 22.96 14.69 -28.68
N GLN A 144 24.12 14.92 -29.31
CA GLN A 144 24.92 16.13 -29.13
C GLN A 144 24.19 17.39 -29.60
N ASP A 145 23.40 17.32 -30.68
CA ASP A 145 22.61 18.46 -31.15
C ASP A 145 21.40 18.68 -30.26
N ALA A 146 20.74 17.60 -29.85
CA ALA A 146 19.69 17.67 -28.84
C ALA A 146 20.17 18.22 -27.50
N GLN A 147 21.44 17.97 -27.13
CA GLN A 147 22.05 18.51 -25.92
C GLN A 147 22.22 20.03 -26.00
N LYS A 148 22.58 20.57 -27.17
CA LYS A 148 22.65 22.02 -27.40
C LYS A 148 21.25 22.65 -27.32
N ALA A 149 20.26 22.00 -27.92
CA ALA A 149 18.88 22.48 -27.95
C ALA A 149 18.23 22.49 -26.56
N LEU A 150 18.33 21.38 -25.83
CA LEU A 150 17.82 21.24 -24.48
C LEU A 150 18.64 20.19 -23.72
N PRO A 151 19.62 20.60 -22.89
CA PRO A 151 20.55 19.69 -22.21
C PRO A 151 19.86 18.58 -21.40
N LYS A 152 18.69 18.89 -20.82
CA LYS A 152 17.89 17.96 -20.01
C LYS A 152 17.31 16.78 -20.77
N LEU A 153 17.38 16.79 -22.11
CA LEU A 153 16.97 15.65 -22.95
C LEU A 153 18.01 14.57 -23.03
N VAL A 154 19.25 14.86 -22.61
CA VAL A 154 20.36 13.94 -22.78
C VAL A 154 20.79 13.42 -21.43
N THR A 155 20.99 12.11 -21.38
CA THR A 155 21.60 11.40 -20.24
C THR A 155 22.86 10.72 -20.72
N GLU A 156 23.71 10.28 -19.79
CA GLU A 156 24.95 9.58 -20.09
C GLU A 156 24.90 8.15 -19.56
N ASP A 157 25.49 7.22 -20.29
CA ASP A 157 25.77 5.87 -19.82
C ASP A 157 27.10 5.35 -20.39
N ALA A 158 27.52 4.16 -19.95
CA ALA A 158 28.69 3.49 -20.50
C ALA A 158 28.24 2.55 -21.62
N ASP A 159 28.88 2.67 -22.78
CA ASP A 159 28.71 1.74 -23.88
C ASP A 159 29.06 0.32 -23.43
N VAL A 160 28.20 -0.63 -23.76
CA VAL A 160 28.36 -2.02 -23.31
C VAL A 160 29.54 -2.70 -24.01
N ILE A 161 29.93 -2.22 -25.20
CA ILE A 161 30.99 -2.82 -26.02
C ILE A 161 32.35 -2.19 -25.68
N SER A 162 32.46 -0.87 -25.81
CA SER A 162 33.71 -0.12 -25.63
C SER A 162 33.97 0.32 -24.19
N GLY A 163 32.96 0.33 -23.32
CA GLY A 163 33.07 0.88 -21.96
C GLY A 163 33.15 2.40 -21.90
N GLU A 164 33.15 3.09 -23.05
CA GLU A 164 33.24 4.54 -23.13
C GLU A 164 31.90 5.21 -22.83
N LYS A 165 31.95 6.47 -22.38
CA LYS A 165 30.73 7.24 -22.18
C LYS A 165 30.01 7.52 -23.49
N ARG A 166 28.70 7.26 -23.53
CA ARG A 166 27.81 7.59 -24.63
C ARG A 166 26.64 8.44 -24.14
N LEU A 167 26.12 9.26 -25.05
CA LEU A 167 24.96 10.10 -24.80
C LEU A 167 23.69 9.35 -25.21
N ARG A 168 22.67 9.39 -24.37
CA ARG A 168 21.34 8.85 -24.62
C ARG A 168 20.33 9.98 -24.75
N LEU A 169 19.54 9.93 -25.82
CA LEU A 169 18.50 10.91 -26.10
C LEU A 169 17.13 10.47 -25.58
N ASN A 170 16.48 11.34 -24.81
CA ASN A 170 15.11 11.19 -24.36
C ASN A 170 14.11 11.74 -25.40
N TYR A 171 13.57 10.86 -26.24
CA TYR A 171 12.58 11.20 -27.26
C TYR A 171 11.24 11.72 -26.69
N ASN A 172 10.87 11.40 -25.45
CA ASN A 172 9.64 11.94 -24.85
C ASN A 172 9.70 13.47 -24.73
N GLY A 173 10.87 14.02 -24.44
CA GLY A 173 11.03 15.47 -24.38
C GLY A 173 11.13 16.12 -25.75
N ILE A 174 11.63 15.42 -26.78
CA ILE A 174 11.56 15.87 -28.18
C ILE A 174 10.10 16.02 -28.62
N ILE A 175 9.25 15.05 -28.29
CA ILE A 175 7.80 15.12 -28.58
C ILE A 175 7.17 16.34 -27.90
N ALA A 176 7.54 16.62 -26.64
CA ALA A 176 7.06 17.81 -25.93
C ALA A 176 7.51 19.12 -26.59
N LEU A 177 8.77 19.19 -27.07
CA LEU A 177 9.27 20.33 -27.84
C LEU A 177 8.49 20.52 -29.14
N LEU A 178 8.26 19.45 -29.90
CA LEU A 178 7.48 19.49 -31.15
C LEU A 178 6.08 20.08 -30.91
N VAL A 179 5.39 19.64 -29.84
CA VAL A 179 4.06 20.16 -29.48
C VAL A 179 4.08 21.66 -29.22
N GLU A 180 5.03 22.18 -28.44
CA GLU A 180 5.11 23.62 -28.17
C GLU A 180 5.62 24.42 -29.38
N GLY A 181 6.50 23.86 -30.20
CA GLY A 181 6.96 24.44 -31.45
C GLY A 181 5.81 24.66 -32.43
N PHE A 182 4.97 23.64 -32.64
CA PHE A 182 3.78 23.77 -33.50
C PHE A 182 2.78 24.81 -32.99
N LYS A 183 2.61 24.93 -31.66
CA LYS A 183 1.76 25.98 -31.08
C LYS A 183 2.33 27.37 -31.36
N THR A 184 3.64 27.53 -31.22
CA THR A 184 4.35 28.79 -31.49
C THR A 184 4.21 29.17 -32.97
N LEU A 185 4.51 28.25 -33.88
CA LEU A 185 4.36 28.45 -35.32
C LEU A 185 2.91 28.83 -35.71
N ARG A 186 1.92 28.16 -35.14
CA ARG A 186 0.50 28.47 -35.39
C ARG A 186 0.14 29.89 -34.94
N HIS A 187 0.72 30.34 -33.83
CA HIS A 187 0.48 31.68 -33.30
C HIS A 187 1.06 32.75 -34.22
N GLU A 188 2.32 32.60 -34.65
CA GLU A 188 2.98 33.52 -35.57
C GLU A 188 2.26 33.62 -36.92
N ILE A 189 1.84 32.47 -37.48
CA ILE A 189 1.05 32.45 -38.73
C ILE A 189 -0.26 33.21 -38.58
N LYS A 190 -0.92 33.10 -37.41
CA LYS A 190 -2.17 33.81 -37.15
C LYS A 190 -1.93 35.33 -37.11
N GLU A 191 -0.90 35.78 -36.42
CA GLU A 191 -0.55 37.20 -36.35
C GLU A 191 -0.17 37.78 -37.71
N LEU A 192 0.50 37.00 -38.56
CA LEU A 192 0.84 37.42 -39.92
C LEU A 192 -0.39 37.54 -40.84
N ARG A 193 -1.45 36.77 -40.59
CA ARG A 193 -2.71 36.84 -41.36
C ARG A 193 -3.62 37.99 -40.93
N GLU A 194 -3.43 38.51 -39.73
CA GLU A 194 -4.21 39.63 -39.17
C GLU A 194 -3.59 40.99 -39.49
N LYS A 195 -2.41 41.01 -40.12
CA LYS A 195 -1.74 42.19 -40.68
C LYS A 195 -2.03 42.33 -42.17
#